data_AF-A0A916EEU7-F1
#
_entry.id   AF-A0A916EEU7-F1
#
_cell.length_a   1.000
_cell.length_b   1.000
_cell.length_c   1.000
_cell.angle_alpha   90.00
_cell.angle_beta   90.00
_cell.angle_gamma   90.00
#
_symmetry.space_group_name_H-M   'P 1'
#
loop_
_entity.id
_entity.type
_entity.pdbx_description
1 polymer ?
#
loop_
_entity_poly.entity_id
_entity_poly.type
_entity_poly.pdbx_seq_one_letter_code
_entity_poly.pdbx_strand_id
1 'polypeptide(L)'
;MFKNSHTYVDEVTNYLALPKIHLDDCPLLWWKTNKARFPILSKLARKYLAIPATSTPSERLFSEAGNVVTIKRTQLLPNTLENLVFCKKNWRLVGGVFPLSNTSE
;
A
#
# COMPACT_ATOMS: atom_id res chain seq x y z
N MET A 1 24.97 -1.85 39.90
CA MET A 1 23.54 -1.63 39.58
C MET A 1 23.43 -1.04 38.19
N PHE A 2 23.08 -1.85 37.20
CA PHE A 2 22.85 -1.37 35.84
C PHE A 2 21.62 -0.48 35.83
N LYS A 3 21.81 0.81 35.52
CA LYS A 3 20.70 1.74 35.28
C LYS A 3 20.09 1.34 33.94
N ASN A 4 18.90 0.73 33.96
CA ASN A 4 18.08 0.56 32.77
C ASN A 4 17.56 1.94 32.34
N SER A 5 18.42 2.73 31.69
CA SER A 5 18.10 4.04 31.13
C SER A 5 17.49 3.90 29.74
N HIS A 6 16.44 3.09 29.60
CA HIS A 6 15.46 3.18 28.51
C HIS A 6 14.10 3.02 29.17
N THR A 7 13.42 4.14 29.43
CA THR A 7 11.98 4.13 29.68
C THR A 7 11.33 3.64 28.39
N TYR A 8 11.12 2.33 28.28
CA TYR A 8 10.29 1.75 27.23
C TYR A 8 8.87 2.22 27.54
N VAL A 9 8.45 3.30 26.87
CA VAL A 9 7.07 3.76 26.97
C VAL A 9 6.22 2.60 26.44
N ASP A 10 5.36 2.05 27.28
CA ASP A 10 4.50 0.95 26.89
C ASP A 10 3.44 1.46 25.90
N GLU A 11 3.83 1.47 24.63
CA GLU A 11 2.99 1.88 23.51
C GLU A 11 1.71 1.02 23.44
N VAL A 12 1.80 -0.26 23.81
CA VAL A 12 0.70 -1.21 23.73
C VAL A 12 -0.38 -0.85 24.75
N THR A 13 0.00 -0.66 26.01
CA THR A 13 -0.97 -0.26 27.06
C THR A 13 -1.59 1.11 26.74
N ASN A 14 -0.81 2.06 26.25
CA ASN A 14 -1.31 3.38 25.87
C ASN A 14 -2.27 3.30 24.66
N TYR A 15 -1.99 2.44 23.68
CA TYR A 15 -2.88 2.22 22.54
C TYR A 15 -4.19 1.52 22.96
N LEU A 16 -4.11 0.50 23.82
CA LEU A 16 -5.29 -0.24 24.30
C LEU A 16 -6.20 0.61 25.21
N ALA A 17 -5.64 1.63 25.87
CA ALA A 17 -6.40 2.57 26.69
C ALA A 17 -7.12 3.66 25.86
N LEU A 18 -6.83 3.80 24.56
CA LEU A 18 -7.47 4.80 23.72
C LEU A 18 -8.89 4.38 23.31
N PRO A 19 -9.79 5.36 23.09
CA PRO A 19 -11.07 5.08 22.46
C PRO A 19 -10.86 4.54 21.04
N LYS A 20 -11.76 3.65 20.62
CA LYS A 20 -11.78 3.12 19.25
C LYS A 20 -12.09 4.26 18.27
N ILE A 21 -11.45 4.23 17.11
CA ILE A 21 -11.76 5.14 15.99
C ILE A 21 -13.18 4.88 15.46
N HIS A 22 -13.76 5.86 14.78
CA HIS A 22 -15.05 5.66 14.12
C HIS A 22 -14.91 4.63 12.99
N LEU A 23 -16.01 3.92 12.67
CA LEU A 23 -16.01 2.91 11.62
C LEU A 23 -15.75 3.49 10.22
N ASP A 24 -16.08 4.78 10.03
CA ASP A 24 -15.87 5.50 8.78
C ASP A 24 -14.43 6.03 8.63
N ASP A 25 -13.62 5.99 9.70
CA ASP A 25 -12.25 6.49 9.67
C ASP A 25 -11.29 5.45 9.06
N CYS A 26 -10.33 5.93 8.26
CA CYS A 26 -9.29 5.06 7.71
C CYS A 26 -8.22 4.73 8.79
N PRO A 27 -8.03 3.45 9.16
CA PRO A 27 -7.06 3.07 10.19
C PRO A 27 -5.62 3.44 9.80
N LEU A 28 -5.28 3.33 8.51
CA LEU A 28 -3.94 3.69 8.01
C LEU A 28 -3.67 5.19 8.14
N LEU A 29 -4.69 6.04 7.95
CA LEU A 29 -4.57 7.49 8.12
C LEU A 29 -4.41 7.86 9.59
N TRP A 30 -5.13 7.16 10.48
CA TRP A 30 -4.99 7.33 11.92
C TRP A 30 -3.57 6.99 12.39
N TRP A 31 -3.01 5.85 11.95
CA TRP A 31 -1.64 5.45 12.25
C TRP A 31 -0.60 6.40 11.66
N LYS A 32 -0.86 6.98 10.49
CA LYS A 32 0.01 8.02 9.89
C LYS A 32 0.08 9.27 10.77
N THR A 33 -1.06 9.71 11.29
CA THR A 33 -1.17 10.90 12.14
C THR A 33 -0.58 10.66 13.54
N ASN A 34 -0.77 9.45 14.10
CA ASN A 34 -0.30 9.08 15.43
C ASN A 34 1.12 8.46 15.45
N LYS A 35 1.85 8.50 14.34
CA LYS A 35 3.21 7.93 14.23
C LYS A 35 4.19 8.48 15.26
N ALA A 36 4.08 9.77 15.60
CA ALA A 36 4.94 10.40 16.61
C ALA A 36 4.67 9.88 18.03
N ARG A 37 3.40 9.55 18.33
CA ARG A 37 2.97 9.00 19.62
C ARG A 37 3.29 7.51 19.75
N PHE A 38 3.28 6.79 18.64
CA PHE A 38 3.48 5.34 18.58
C PHE A 38 4.53 4.94 17.53
N PRO A 39 5.81 5.28 17.74
CA PRO A 39 6.86 5.08 16.74
C PRO A 39 7.13 3.62 16.40
N ILE A 40 6.88 2.68 17.32
CA ILE A 40 7.07 1.24 17.09
C ILE A 40 5.78 0.62 16.52
N LEU A 41 4.64 0.83 17.19
CA LEU A 41 3.36 0.27 16.76
C LEU A 41 2.91 0.78 15.39
N SER A 42 3.15 2.06 15.06
CA SER A 42 2.79 2.59 13.73
C SER A 42 3.53 1.89 12.58
N LYS A 43 4.77 1.43 12.79
CA LYS A 43 5.53 0.65 11.80
C LYS A 43 4.90 -0.72 11.59
N LEU A 44 4.51 -1.40 12.67
CA LEU A 44 3.83 -2.69 12.63
C LEU A 44 2.44 -2.55 11.99
N ALA A 45 1.64 -1.61 12.47
CA ALA A 45 0.30 -1.35 11.95
C ALA A 45 0.31 -1.08 10.46
N ARG A 46 1.24 -0.25 9.95
CA ARG A 46 1.40 -0.04 8.52
C ARG A 46 1.72 -1.33 7.76
N LYS A 47 2.55 -2.21 8.31
CA LYS A 47 2.91 -3.48 7.67
C LYS A 47 1.72 -4.44 7.61
N TYR A 48 0.96 -4.57 8.69
CA TYR A 48 -0.14 -5.54 8.77
C TYR A 48 -1.44 -5.04 8.15
N LEU A 49 -1.78 -3.76 8.31
CA LEU A 49 -3.01 -3.18 7.76
C LEU A 49 -2.92 -2.85 6.26
N ALA A 50 -1.71 -2.76 5.70
CA ALA A 50 -1.53 -2.56 4.25
C ALA A 50 -1.71 -3.86 3.45
N ILE A 51 -1.76 -5.02 4.12
CA ILE A 51 -1.99 -6.29 3.46
C ILE A 51 -3.49 -6.36 3.13
N PRO A 52 -3.87 -6.50 1.85
CA PRO A 52 -5.27 -6.66 1.50
C PRO A 52 -5.79 -7.96 2.15
N ALA A 53 -6.97 -7.88 2.76
CA ALA A 53 -7.59 -9.03 3.42
C ALA A 53 -8.02 -10.13 2.45
N THR A 54 -8.08 -9.85 1.14
CA THR A 54 -8.54 -10.78 0.11
C THR A 54 -7.56 -10.85 -1.07
N SER A 55 -7.57 -11.98 -1.79
CA SER A 55 -6.89 -12.19 -3.08
C SER A 55 -7.56 -11.45 -4.24
N THR A 56 -8.72 -10.83 -4.02
CA THR A 56 -9.50 -10.12 -5.05
C THR A 56 -8.68 -9.10 -5.88
N PRO A 57 -7.69 -8.37 -5.32
CA PRO A 57 -6.83 -7.47 -6.10
C PRO A 57 -5.95 -8.20 -7.12
N SER A 58 -5.41 -9.37 -6.77
CA SER A 58 -4.59 -10.17 -7.69
C SER A 58 -5.46 -10.87 -8.74
N GLU A 59 -6.63 -11.37 -8.37
CA GLU A 59 -7.59 -11.97 -9.32
C GLU A 59 -8.09 -10.95 -10.36
N ARG A 60 -8.41 -9.72 -9.93
CA ARG A 60 -8.76 -8.64 -10.88
C ARG A 60 -7.59 -8.30 -11.80
N LEU A 61 -6.36 -8.34 -11.27
CA LEU A 61 -5.16 -8.13 -12.07
C LEU A 61 -4.96 -9.25 -13.10
N PHE A 62 -5.15 -10.51 -12.73
CA PHE A 62 -5.06 -11.65 -13.64
C PHE A 62 -6.18 -11.67 -14.68
N SER A 63 -7.40 -11.32 -14.31
CA SER A 63 -8.51 -11.19 -15.27
C SER A 63 -8.24 -10.10 -16.31
N GLU A 64 -7.75 -8.93 -15.88
CA GLU A 64 -7.41 -7.85 -16.79
C GLU A 64 -6.16 -8.16 -17.64
N ALA A 65 -5.16 -8.84 -17.07
CA ALA A 65 -4.00 -9.33 -17.81
C ALA A 65 -4.41 -10.40 -18.83
N GLY A 66 -5.32 -11.31 -18.49
CA GLY A 66 -5.92 -12.27 -19.41
C GLY A 66 -6.57 -11.57 -20.59
N ASN A 67 -7.30 -10.48 -20.37
CA ASN A 67 -7.88 -9.69 -21.45
C ASN A 67 -6.82 -9.05 -22.39
N VAL A 68 -5.70 -8.60 -21.84
CA VAL A 68 -4.55 -8.09 -22.62
C VAL A 68 -3.89 -9.19 -23.45
N VAL A 69 -3.82 -10.41 -22.91
CA VAL A 69 -3.26 -11.59 -23.59
C VAL A 69 -4.21 -12.12 -24.67
N THR A 70 -5.50 -12.18 -24.41
CA THR A 70 -6.48 -12.90 -25.25
C THR A 70 -6.95 -12.10 -26.47
N ILE A 71 -6.97 -10.76 -26.45
CA ILE A 71 -7.68 -10.00 -27.50
C ILE A 71 -6.77 -9.52 -28.66
N LYS A 72 -5.44 -9.35 -28.50
CA LYS A 72 -4.62 -8.75 -29.59
C LYS A 72 -3.21 -9.31 -29.85
N ARG A 73 -2.60 -10.14 -29.00
CA ARG A 73 -1.19 -10.57 -29.21
C ARG A 73 -0.88 -11.95 -28.64
N THR A 74 -1.07 -12.98 -29.46
CA THR A 74 -0.71 -14.38 -29.18
C THR A 74 0.81 -14.67 -29.17
N GLN A 75 1.68 -13.65 -29.18
CA GLN A 75 3.14 -13.80 -29.23
C GLN A 75 3.90 -12.91 -28.22
N LEU A 76 3.27 -12.47 -27.13
CA LEU A 76 4.00 -11.76 -26.07
C LEU A 76 4.74 -12.77 -25.18
N LEU A 77 6.06 -12.60 -25.07
CA LEU A 77 6.86 -13.29 -24.08
C LEU A 77 6.35 -12.95 -22.66
N PRO A 78 6.36 -13.91 -21.71
CA PRO A 78 5.88 -13.69 -20.35
C PRO A 78 6.50 -12.46 -19.66
N ASN A 79 7.80 -12.24 -19.87
CA ASN A 79 8.53 -11.09 -19.35
C ASN A 79 7.99 -9.74 -19.88
N THR A 80 7.62 -9.69 -21.17
CA THR A 80 7.06 -8.48 -21.78
C THR A 80 5.65 -8.19 -21.25
N LEU A 81 4.85 -9.23 -21.00
CA LEU A 81 3.53 -9.10 -20.39
C LEU A 81 3.62 -8.56 -18.96
N GLU A 82 4.54 -9.11 -18.15
CA GLU A 82 4.77 -8.66 -16.77
C GLU A 82 5.12 -7.17 -16.72
N ASN A 83 6.08 -6.75 -17.55
CA ASN A 83 6.47 -5.34 -17.66
C ASN A 83 5.29 -4.45 -18.08
N LEU A 84 4.47 -4.90 -19.03
CA LEU A 84 3.30 -4.14 -19.49
C LEU A 84 2.25 -3.99 -18.39
N VAL A 85 1.93 -5.07 -17.66
CA VAL A 85 0.99 -5.06 -16.55
C VAL A 85 1.52 -4.18 -15.41
N PHE A 86 2.80 -4.30 -15.08
CA PHE A 86 3.47 -3.47 -14.09
C PHE A 86 3.38 -1.99 -14.46
N CYS A 87 3.80 -1.61 -15.68
CA CYS A 87 3.72 -0.23 -16.15
C CYS A 87 2.29 0.30 -16.16
N LYS A 88 1.32 -0.46 -16.68
CA LYS A 88 -0.08 -0.04 -16.74
C LYS A 88 -0.69 0.21 -15.35
N LYS A 89 -0.38 -0.65 -14.37
CA LYS A 89 -0.92 -0.53 -13.01
C LYS A 89 -0.22 0.56 -12.20
N ASN A 90 1.10 0.70 -12.37
CA ASN A 90 1.89 1.69 -11.65
C ASN A 90 1.93 3.04 -12.35
N TRP A 91 1.41 3.17 -13.58
CA TRP A 91 1.39 4.44 -14.33
C TRP A 91 0.85 5.62 -13.51
N ARG A 92 -0.17 5.41 -12.67
CA ARG A 92 -0.70 6.49 -11.82
C ARG A 92 0.25 6.94 -10.70
N LEU A 93 1.19 6.08 -10.29
CA LEU A 93 2.20 6.36 -9.27
C LEU A 93 3.44 7.05 -9.85
N VAL A 94 3.78 6.78 -11.12
CA VAL A 94 4.97 7.33 -11.81
C VAL A 94 4.64 8.38 -12.89
N GLY A 95 3.41 8.46 -13.37
CA GLY A 95 3.00 9.34 -14.47
C GLY A 95 3.06 10.83 -14.14
N GLY A 96 3.18 11.20 -12.86
CA GLY A 96 3.50 12.57 -12.45
C GLY A 96 4.95 13.00 -12.72
N VAL A 97 5.85 12.05 -13.02
CA VAL A 97 7.26 12.31 -13.35
C VAL A 97 7.42 12.75 -14.81
N PHE A 98 6.52 12.32 -15.68
CA PHE A 98 6.47 12.72 -17.08
C PHE A 98 5.18 13.51 -17.30
N PRO A 99 5.18 14.84 -17.11
CA PRO A 99 4.03 15.65 -17.48
C PRO A 99 3.71 15.34 -18.93
N LEU A 100 2.45 14.95 -19.19
CA LEU A 100 1.93 14.93 -20.55
C LEU A 100 2.09 16.36 -21.04
N SER A 101 3.12 16.63 -21.86
CA SER A 101 3.17 17.86 -22.62
C SER A 101 1.87 17.89 -23.39
N ASN A 102 1.00 18.84 -23.04
CA ASN A 102 -0.25 19.07 -23.74
C ASN A 102 0.03 19.11 -25.24
N THR A 103 -0.31 18.05 -25.97
CA THR A 103 -0.67 18.18 -27.38
C THR A 103 -2.07 18.75 -27.38
N SER A 104 -2.16 20.07 -27.22
CA SER A 104 -3.27 20.86 -27.71
C SER A 104 -3.24 20.75 -29.23
N GLU A 105 -4.37 20.31 -29.78
CA GLU A 105 -4.81 20.66 -31.14
C GLU A 105 -4.70 22.16 -31.41
#